data_AF-A0A914LZM9-F1
#
_entry.id   AF-A0A914LZM9-F1
#
_cell.length_a   1.000
_cell.length_b   1.000
_cell.length_c   1.000
_cell.angle_alpha   90.00
_cell.angle_beta   90.00
_cell.angle_gamma   90.00
#
_symmetry.space_group_name_H-M   'P 1'
#
loop_
_entity.id
_entity.type
_entity.pdbx_description
1 polymer ?
#
loop_
_entity_poly.entity_id
_entity_poly.type
_entity_poly.pdbx_seq_one_letter_code
_entity_poly.pdbx_strand_id
1 'polypeptide(L)'
;MFTLPWVDQHNFNSDIQAINSALYPFKELLNLGIQPEFLEDACLHEEKLFRSMIKNGQSIYKMLTIFVENFIMNYEDSIRMFAKWCDLLENETPQSIQSRINLFSGRGLASGIGLRRIFEKCPELLFGSEVQKMDICLEQISNFFESADLKTIVNNTPHICLLDPTELESKYEYIYFHMGFVSEELAKSKCWMDLDLFSIIDRHSLLLKTGKYFYPDPKRPQLKKENPSPELIFDTPENKFANLVADVEHEEWLIFRELCEQQRRLQDKQEPYEKIKPSQRKAFERRLKEKRENMEGEIE
;
A
#
# COMPACT_ATOMS: atom_id res chain seq x y z
N MET A 1 51.96 -44.12 30.03
CA MET A 1 50.50 -43.86 29.99
C MET A 1 50.33 -42.41 30.44
N PHE A 2 50.40 -41.46 29.51
CA PHE A 2 50.23 -40.02 29.81
C PHE A 2 48.88 -39.61 29.25
N THR A 3 47.86 -39.57 30.09
CA THR A 3 46.58 -38.93 29.78
C THR A 3 46.63 -37.51 30.32
N LEU A 4 46.64 -36.53 29.41
CA LEU A 4 46.59 -35.11 29.75
C LEU A 4 45.26 -34.78 30.46
N PRO A 5 45.28 -34.04 31.58
CA PRO A 5 44.09 -33.65 32.31
C PRO A 5 43.54 -32.32 31.77
N TRP A 6 42.22 -32.25 31.62
CA TRP A 6 41.41 -31.05 31.34
C TRP A 6 41.46 -30.49 29.91
N VAL A 7 40.87 -31.23 28.96
CA VAL A 7 40.00 -30.57 27.97
C VAL A 7 38.61 -30.63 28.57
N ASP A 8 38.05 -29.47 28.94
CA ASP A 8 36.68 -29.35 29.44
C ASP A 8 35.70 -29.88 28.39
N GLN A 9 35.36 -31.17 28.49
CA GLN A 9 34.39 -31.84 27.60
C GLN A 9 33.03 -31.13 27.60
N HIS A 10 32.73 -30.37 28.66
CA HIS A 10 31.54 -29.55 28.79
C HIS A 10 31.55 -28.29 27.89
N ASN A 11 32.72 -27.68 27.67
CA ASN A 11 32.89 -26.54 26.77
C ASN A 11 32.88 -26.99 25.31
N PHE A 12 33.58 -28.10 25.01
CA PHE A 12 33.64 -28.66 23.65
C PHE A 12 32.27 -29.08 23.10
N ASN A 13 31.41 -29.70 23.93
CA ASN A 13 30.06 -30.06 23.52
C ASN A 13 29.15 -28.83 23.30
N SER A 14 29.33 -27.77 24.09
CA SER A 14 28.60 -26.50 23.92
C SER A 14 29.01 -25.81 22.61
N ASP A 15 30.30 -25.80 22.29
CA ASP A 15 30.82 -25.19 21.06
C ASP A 15 30.35 -25.94 19.80
N ILE A 16 30.35 -27.28 19.83
CA ILE A 16 29.80 -28.09 18.73
C ILE A 16 28.31 -27.85 18.54
N GLN A 17 27.56 -27.70 19.63
CA GLN A 17 26.13 -27.40 19.54
C GLN A 17 25.90 -26.01 18.95
N ALA A 18 26.67 -25.00 19.36
CA ALA A 18 26.60 -23.64 18.81
C ALA A 18 26.95 -23.61 17.32
N ILE A 19 28.00 -24.32 16.89
CA ILE A 19 28.39 -24.43 15.48
C ILE A 19 27.29 -25.12 14.67
N ASN A 20 26.71 -26.21 15.17
CA ASN A 20 25.64 -26.90 14.47
C ASN A 20 24.37 -26.06 14.35
N SER A 21 24.04 -25.28 15.38
CA SER A 21 22.93 -24.32 15.34
C SER A 21 23.17 -23.19 14.34
N ALA A 22 24.39 -22.65 14.29
CA ALA A 22 24.79 -21.60 13.35
C ALA A 22 24.77 -22.08 11.89
N LEU A 23 25.19 -23.32 11.64
CA LEU A 23 25.24 -23.91 10.30
C LEU A 23 23.91 -24.53 9.84
N TYR A 24 22.94 -24.66 10.74
CA TYR A 24 21.63 -25.23 10.45
C TYR A 24 20.98 -24.68 9.16
N PRO A 25 20.77 -23.35 9.00
CA PRO A 25 20.06 -22.84 7.84
C PRO A 25 20.79 -23.16 6.53
N PHE A 26 22.13 -23.13 6.53
CA PHE A 26 22.93 -23.47 5.34
C PHE A 26 22.80 -24.95 4.98
N LYS A 27 22.83 -25.86 5.97
CA LYS A 27 22.62 -27.29 5.74
C LYS A 27 21.24 -27.57 5.13
N GLU A 28 20.19 -26.95 5.66
CA GLU A 28 18.84 -27.12 5.13
C GLU A 28 18.72 -26.58 3.70
N LEU A 29 19.27 -25.39 3.43
CA LEU A 29 19.27 -24.78 2.10
C LEU A 29 20.03 -25.63 1.06
N LEU A 30 21.17 -26.22 1.44
CA LEU A 30 21.91 -27.16 0.59
C LEU A 30 21.12 -28.46 0.34
N ASN A 31 20.44 -28.99 1.36
CA ASN A 31 19.59 -30.18 1.22
C ASN A 31 18.40 -29.94 0.27
N LEU A 32 17.94 -28.69 0.16
CA LEU A 32 16.92 -28.26 -0.80
C LEU A 32 17.47 -28.08 -2.23
N GLY A 33 18.77 -28.31 -2.45
CA GLY A 33 19.41 -28.26 -3.76
C GLY A 33 19.93 -26.88 -4.18
N ILE A 34 19.97 -25.91 -3.26
CA ILE A 34 20.59 -24.61 -3.53
C ILE A 34 22.09 -24.81 -3.70
N GLN A 35 22.65 -24.18 -4.73
CA GLN A 35 24.06 -24.34 -5.05
C GLN A 35 24.93 -23.64 -3.97
N PRO A 36 26.01 -24.29 -3.48
CA PRO A 36 26.93 -23.68 -2.53
C PRO A 36 27.47 -22.33 -3.03
N GLU A 37 27.78 -22.23 -4.32
CA GLU A 37 28.31 -21.03 -4.96
C GLU A 37 27.33 -19.86 -4.85
N PHE A 38 26.02 -20.12 -4.94
CA PHE A 38 25.00 -19.10 -4.75
C PHE A 38 24.94 -18.61 -3.29
N LEU A 39 25.03 -19.51 -2.32
CA LEU A 39 24.99 -19.15 -0.90
C LEU A 39 26.24 -18.34 -0.50
N GLU A 40 27.41 -18.74 -1.01
CA GLU A 40 28.65 -18.00 -0.85
C GLU A 40 28.54 -16.60 -1.45
N ASP A 41 28.10 -16.52 -2.72
CA ASP A 41 27.90 -15.25 -3.43
C ASP A 41 26.93 -14.33 -2.68
N ALA A 42 25.76 -14.83 -2.27
CA ALA A 42 24.76 -14.06 -1.56
C ALA A 42 25.28 -13.53 -0.20
N CYS A 43 26.04 -14.34 0.54
CA CYS A 43 26.62 -13.95 1.82
C CYS A 43 27.79 -12.97 1.68
N LEU A 44 28.55 -13.05 0.58
CA LEU A 44 29.65 -12.14 0.28
C LEU A 44 29.15 -10.77 -0.17
N HIS A 45 28.10 -10.74 -0.99
CA HIS A 45 27.49 -9.49 -1.46
C HIS A 45 26.70 -8.77 -0.35
N GLU A 46 26.04 -9.53 0.52
CA GLU A 46 25.25 -9.00 1.62
C GLU A 46 25.81 -9.52 2.96
N GLU A 47 26.88 -8.89 3.47
CA GLU A 47 27.57 -9.33 4.70
C GLU A 47 26.62 -9.51 5.90
N LYS A 48 25.56 -8.69 5.94
CA LYS A 48 24.53 -8.75 6.97
C LYS A 48 23.73 -10.05 6.91
N LEU A 49 23.41 -10.55 5.71
CA LEU A 49 22.71 -11.82 5.53
C LEU A 49 23.45 -12.94 6.24
N PHE A 50 24.77 -13.05 6.05
CA PHE A 50 25.58 -14.07 6.70
C PHE A 50 25.48 -13.97 8.23
N ARG A 51 25.67 -12.76 8.77
CA ARG A 51 25.60 -12.52 10.23
C ARG A 51 24.22 -12.87 10.79
N SER A 52 23.15 -12.46 10.13
CA SER A 52 21.77 -12.74 10.56
C SER A 52 21.46 -14.23 10.47
N MET A 53 21.93 -14.94 9.44
CA MET A 53 21.77 -16.39 9.28
C MET A 53 22.49 -17.18 10.38
N ILE A 54 23.68 -16.76 10.79
CA ILE A 54 24.40 -17.38 11.91
C ILE A 54 23.68 -17.15 13.25
N LYS A 55 23.14 -15.95 13.46
CA LYS A 55 22.50 -15.55 14.72
C LYS A 55 21.08 -16.11 14.89
N ASN A 56 20.26 -16.02 13.84
CA ASN A 56 18.82 -16.29 13.85
C ASN A 56 18.40 -17.32 12.79
N GLY A 57 19.32 -18.21 12.38
CA GLY A 57 19.16 -19.09 11.23
C GLY A 57 17.86 -19.89 11.14
N GLN A 58 17.39 -20.47 12.25
CA GLN A 58 16.11 -21.19 12.26
C GLN A 58 14.91 -20.29 11.97
N SER A 59 14.93 -19.06 12.49
CA SER A 59 13.87 -18.08 12.26
C SER A 59 13.86 -17.64 10.81
N ILE A 60 15.04 -17.28 10.29
CA ILE A 60 15.19 -16.83 8.90
C ILE A 60 14.81 -17.94 7.93
N TYR A 61 15.28 -19.17 8.14
CA TYR A 61 14.89 -20.30 7.31
C TYR A 61 13.35 -20.46 7.23
N LYS A 62 12.65 -20.35 8.37
CA LYS A 62 11.18 -20.38 8.38
C LYS A 62 10.57 -19.21 7.60
N MET A 63 11.12 -18.00 7.71
CA MET A 63 10.66 -16.86 6.88
C MET A 63 10.88 -17.10 5.40
N LEU A 64 12.01 -17.70 5.02
CA LEU A 64 12.31 -18.04 3.63
C LEU A 64 11.29 -19.04 3.08
N THR A 65 10.95 -20.06 3.87
CA THR A 65 9.90 -21.03 3.53
C THR A 65 8.54 -20.36 3.39
N ILE A 66 8.17 -19.46 4.30
CA ILE A 66 6.92 -18.67 4.21
C ILE A 66 6.86 -17.90 2.88
N PHE A 67 7.95 -17.24 2.49
CA PHE A 67 8.00 -16.52 1.21
C PHE A 67 7.86 -17.47 0.01
N VAL A 68 8.57 -18.60 0.00
CA VAL A 68 8.47 -19.62 -1.06
C VAL A 68 7.03 -20.10 -1.23
N GLU A 69 6.37 -20.45 -0.14
CA GLU A 69 5.00 -20.99 -0.12
C GLU A 69 3.95 -19.96 -0.53
N ASN A 70 4.05 -18.72 -0.01
CA ASN A 70 3.00 -17.72 -0.21
C ASN A 70 3.18 -16.89 -1.48
N PHE A 71 4.40 -16.76 -1.99
CA PHE A 71 4.71 -15.90 -3.14
C PHE A 71 4.97 -16.66 -4.45
N ILE A 72 4.96 -18.00 -4.42
CA ILE A 72 5.26 -18.86 -5.58
C ILE A 72 6.64 -18.48 -6.16
N MET A 73 7.67 -18.58 -5.32
CA MET A 73 9.06 -18.31 -5.70
C MET A 73 9.97 -19.45 -5.26
N ASN A 74 11.17 -19.54 -5.82
CA ASN A 74 12.18 -20.49 -5.36
C ASN A 74 12.93 -19.93 -4.13
N TYR A 75 13.74 -20.78 -3.48
CA TYR A 75 14.50 -20.37 -2.30
C TYR A 75 15.57 -19.32 -2.62
N GLU A 76 16.17 -19.31 -3.82
CA GLU A 76 17.15 -18.27 -4.17
C GLU A 76 16.51 -16.88 -4.23
N ASP A 77 15.34 -16.77 -4.86
CA ASP A 77 14.56 -15.53 -4.91
C ASP A 77 14.12 -15.09 -3.52
N SER A 78 13.72 -16.05 -2.67
CA SER A 78 13.38 -15.80 -1.26
C SER A 78 14.58 -15.26 -0.49
N ILE A 79 15.78 -15.81 -0.70
CA ILE A 79 17.02 -15.31 -0.11
C ILE A 79 17.34 -13.89 -0.60
N ARG A 80 17.26 -13.63 -1.90
CA ARG A 80 17.47 -12.28 -2.48
C ARG A 80 16.48 -11.27 -1.91
N MET A 81 15.21 -11.67 -1.77
CA MET A 81 14.15 -10.85 -1.19
C MET A 81 14.43 -10.54 0.29
N PHE A 82 14.78 -11.55 1.08
CA PHE A 82 15.13 -11.36 2.49
C PHE A 82 16.36 -10.47 2.65
N ALA A 83 17.41 -10.71 1.86
CA ALA A 83 18.66 -9.97 1.92
C ALA A 83 18.45 -8.46 1.69
N LYS A 84 17.58 -8.09 0.73
CA LYS A 84 17.23 -6.69 0.41
C LYS A 84 16.69 -5.91 1.61
N TRP A 85 16.03 -6.58 2.56
CA TRP A 85 15.44 -5.96 3.76
C TRP A 85 15.91 -6.63 5.05
N CYS A 86 17.13 -7.17 5.04
CA CYS A 86 17.65 -8.02 6.11
C CYS A 86 17.59 -7.35 7.48
N ASP A 87 18.01 -6.07 7.58
CA ASP A 87 18.00 -5.32 8.85
C ASP A 87 16.60 -5.19 9.47
N LEU A 88 15.56 -5.10 8.63
CA LEU A 88 14.19 -4.88 9.05
C LEU A 88 13.52 -6.22 9.37
N LEU A 89 13.74 -7.24 8.53
CA LEU A 89 13.17 -8.57 8.70
C LEU A 89 13.82 -9.37 9.84
N GLU A 90 15.08 -9.12 10.19
CA GLU A 90 15.73 -9.78 11.33
C GLU A 90 15.03 -9.50 12.66
N ASN A 91 14.40 -8.33 12.78
CA ASN A 91 13.66 -7.93 13.99
C ASN A 91 12.24 -8.52 14.05
N GLU A 92 11.80 -9.18 12.99
CA GLU A 92 10.47 -9.77 12.90
C GLU A 92 10.47 -11.25 13.29
N THR A 93 9.27 -11.79 13.52
CA THR A 93 9.09 -13.24 13.74
C THR A 93 8.40 -13.88 12.54
N PRO A 94 8.65 -15.18 12.26
CA PRO A 94 7.97 -15.89 11.17
C PRO A 94 6.45 -15.84 11.32
N GLN A 95 5.92 -15.91 12.54
CA GLN A 95 4.49 -15.84 12.82
C GLN A 95 3.91 -14.45 12.54
N SER A 96 4.67 -13.39 12.84
CA SER A 96 4.30 -12.01 12.54
C SER A 96 4.19 -11.81 11.03
N ILE A 97 5.23 -12.21 10.28
CA ILE A 97 5.24 -12.16 8.81
C ILE A 97 4.10 -12.98 8.21
N GLN A 98 3.90 -14.22 8.66
CA GLN A 98 2.81 -15.07 8.16
C GLN A 98 1.44 -14.44 8.43
N SER A 99 1.23 -13.84 9.61
CA SER A 99 -0.03 -13.15 9.94
C SER A 99 -0.28 -11.95 9.03
N ARG A 100 0.76 -11.17 8.73
CA ARG A 100 0.67 -10.04 7.79
C ARG A 100 0.34 -10.52 6.37
N ILE A 101 0.95 -11.60 5.89
CA ILE A 101 0.61 -12.19 4.59
C ILE A 101 -0.83 -12.73 4.58
N ASN A 102 -1.23 -13.41 5.65
CA ASN A 102 -2.56 -14.00 5.81
C ASN A 102 -3.68 -12.96 5.84
N LEU A 103 -3.41 -11.75 6.29
CA LEU A 103 -4.38 -10.65 6.21
C LEU A 103 -4.81 -10.39 4.75
N PHE A 104 -3.85 -10.29 3.84
CA PHE A 104 -4.14 -10.00 2.42
C PHE A 104 -4.74 -11.20 1.71
N SER A 105 -4.22 -12.41 1.95
CA SER A 105 -4.76 -13.62 1.33
C SER A 105 -6.15 -13.98 1.87
N GLY A 106 -6.37 -13.84 3.18
CA GLY A 106 -7.64 -14.11 3.86
C GLY A 106 -8.76 -13.15 3.46
N ARG A 107 -8.44 -11.88 3.18
CA ARG A 107 -9.38 -10.91 2.58
C ARG A 107 -9.55 -11.08 1.07
N GLY A 108 -8.88 -12.05 0.46
CA GLY A 108 -8.95 -12.33 -0.97
C GLY A 108 -8.38 -11.21 -1.86
N LEU A 109 -7.47 -10.38 -1.32
CA LEU A 109 -6.89 -9.23 -2.02
C LEU A 109 -5.90 -9.66 -3.10
N ALA A 110 -5.10 -10.69 -2.81
CA ALA A 110 -4.18 -11.32 -3.74
C ALA A 110 -3.79 -12.73 -3.26
N SER A 111 -3.17 -13.51 -4.15
CA SER A 111 -2.54 -14.78 -3.83
C SER A 111 -1.27 -14.98 -4.66
N GLY A 112 -0.34 -15.80 -4.19
CA GLY A 112 0.86 -16.18 -4.93
C GLY A 112 1.67 -14.99 -5.45
N ILE A 113 1.89 -14.95 -6.77
CA ILE A 113 2.61 -13.86 -7.46
C ILE A 113 1.97 -12.49 -7.22
N GLY A 114 0.65 -12.42 -7.01
CA GLY A 114 -0.03 -11.17 -6.67
C GLY A 114 0.41 -10.63 -5.30
N LEU A 115 0.50 -11.50 -4.29
CA LEU A 115 1.02 -11.13 -2.97
C LEU A 115 2.48 -10.71 -3.07
N ARG A 116 3.29 -11.46 -3.83
CA ARG A 116 4.68 -11.10 -4.10
C ARG A 116 4.80 -9.65 -4.57
N ARG A 117 4.01 -9.26 -5.59
CA ARG A 117 4.02 -7.90 -6.16
C ARG A 117 3.61 -6.84 -5.15
N ILE A 118 2.64 -7.11 -4.28
CA ILE A 118 2.23 -6.19 -3.21
C ILE A 118 3.39 -5.91 -2.26
N PHE A 119 4.01 -6.97 -1.73
CA PHE A 119 5.09 -6.85 -0.75
C PHE A 119 6.42 -6.40 -1.37
N GLU A 120 6.66 -6.64 -2.66
CA GLU A 120 7.80 -6.05 -3.37
C GLU A 120 7.63 -4.55 -3.60
N LYS A 121 6.39 -4.08 -3.83
CA LYS A 121 6.06 -2.65 -3.99
C LYS A 121 6.05 -1.88 -2.68
N CYS A 122 5.54 -2.48 -1.60
CA CYS A 122 5.56 -1.90 -0.25
C CYS A 122 6.02 -2.96 0.77
N PRO A 123 7.34 -3.14 0.92
CA PRO A 123 7.94 -4.08 1.86
C PRO A 123 7.60 -3.76 3.32
N GLU A 124 7.29 -2.51 3.63
CA GLU A 124 6.85 -2.04 4.94
C GLU A 124 5.59 -2.76 5.42
N LEU A 125 4.79 -3.34 4.52
CA LEU A 125 3.69 -4.21 4.94
C LEU A 125 4.15 -5.50 5.62
N LEU A 126 5.43 -5.89 5.53
CA LEU A 126 5.99 -7.06 6.21
C LEU A 126 6.59 -6.75 7.58
N PHE A 127 6.89 -5.49 7.91
CA PHE A 127 7.64 -5.12 9.14
C PHE A 127 7.30 -3.75 9.73
N GLY A 128 6.68 -2.86 8.97
CA GLY A 128 6.45 -1.45 9.34
C GLY A 128 5.16 -1.19 10.12
N SER A 129 4.23 -2.15 10.19
CA SER A 129 2.95 -1.98 10.89
C SER A 129 2.45 -3.25 11.55
N GLU A 130 1.53 -3.07 12.50
CA GLU A 130 0.80 -4.13 13.17
C GLU A 130 -0.34 -4.64 12.29
N VAL A 131 -0.55 -5.97 12.31
CA VAL A 131 -1.62 -6.62 11.53
C VAL A 131 -2.98 -5.99 11.83
N GLN A 132 -3.27 -5.70 13.10
CA GLN A 132 -4.54 -5.12 13.54
C GLN A 132 -4.78 -3.73 12.96
N LYS A 133 -3.74 -2.89 12.87
CA LYS A 133 -3.87 -1.53 12.30
C LYS A 133 -4.15 -1.59 10.81
N MET A 134 -3.45 -2.46 10.08
CA MET A 134 -3.70 -2.69 8.66
C MET A 134 -5.11 -3.27 8.42
N ASP A 135 -5.57 -4.17 9.31
CA ASP A 135 -6.89 -4.80 9.21
C ASP A 135 -8.03 -3.79 9.44
N ILE A 136 -7.91 -2.92 10.45
CA ILE A 136 -8.84 -1.80 10.70
C ILE A 136 -8.89 -0.86 9.49
N CYS A 137 -7.72 -0.50 8.95
CA CYS A 137 -7.64 0.37 7.78
C CYS A 137 -8.36 -0.27 6.57
N LEU A 138 -8.08 -1.54 6.27
CA LEU A 138 -8.75 -2.29 5.20
C LEU A 138 -10.27 -2.44 5.44
N GLU A 139 -10.71 -2.65 6.68
CA GLU A 139 -12.13 -2.68 7.03
C GLU A 139 -12.80 -1.33 6.76
N GLN A 140 -12.19 -0.23 7.18
CA GLN A 140 -12.76 1.10 6.95
C GLN A 140 -12.80 1.46 5.46
N ILE A 141 -11.73 1.17 4.71
CA ILE A 141 -11.71 1.39 3.26
C ILE A 141 -12.76 0.52 2.55
N SER A 142 -13.03 -0.70 3.04
CA SER A 142 -14.05 -1.57 2.45
C SER A 142 -15.49 -1.05 2.59
N ASN A 143 -15.73 -0.04 3.43
CA ASN A 143 -17.03 0.65 3.49
C ASN A 143 -17.24 1.60 2.29
N PHE A 144 -16.16 1.96 1.59
CA PHE A 144 -16.18 2.92 0.48
C PHE A 144 -16.07 2.25 -0.90
N PHE A 145 -15.41 1.10 -0.96
CA PHE A 145 -15.05 0.42 -2.19
C PHE A 145 -15.60 -0.99 -2.23
N GLU A 146 -16.07 -1.40 -3.40
CA GLU A 146 -16.43 -2.80 -3.63
C GLU A 146 -15.18 -3.68 -3.59
N SER A 147 -15.34 -4.99 -3.36
CA SER A 147 -14.21 -5.92 -3.23
C SER A 147 -13.28 -5.94 -4.45
N ALA A 148 -13.80 -5.71 -5.65
CA ALA A 148 -12.99 -5.64 -6.88
C ALA A 148 -12.15 -4.34 -6.94
N ASP A 149 -12.73 -3.22 -6.53
CA ASP A 149 -12.05 -1.93 -6.44
C ASP A 149 -10.97 -1.97 -5.36
N LEU A 150 -11.26 -2.54 -4.20
CA LEU A 150 -10.30 -2.69 -3.11
C LEU A 150 -9.09 -3.53 -3.53
N LYS A 151 -9.31 -4.61 -4.29
CA LYS A 151 -8.21 -5.38 -4.91
C LYS A 151 -7.37 -4.52 -5.84
N THR A 152 -8.02 -3.72 -6.68
CA THR A 152 -7.33 -2.84 -7.64
C THR A 152 -6.47 -1.82 -6.91
N ILE A 153 -7.02 -1.16 -5.88
CA ILE A 153 -6.33 -0.18 -5.04
C ILE A 153 -5.13 -0.83 -4.37
N VAL A 154 -5.31 -1.92 -3.62
CA VAL A 154 -4.21 -2.54 -2.88
C VAL A 154 -3.11 -3.07 -3.81
N ASN A 155 -3.45 -3.59 -4.99
CA ASN A 155 -2.44 -4.03 -5.96
C ASN A 155 -1.66 -2.86 -6.58
N ASN A 156 -2.29 -1.70 -6.73
CA ASN A 156 -1.67 -0.52 -7.33
C ASN A 156 -0.87 0.29 -6.31
N THR A 157 -1.44 0.51 -5.13
CA THR A 157 -0.99 1.40 -4.06
C THR A 157 -1.07 0.69 -2.69
N PRO A 158 -0.22 -0.32 -2.46
CA PRO A 158 -0.31 -1.16 -1.26
C PRO A 158 -0.04 -0.40 0.05
N HIS A 159 0.68 0.72 -0.02
CA HIS A 159 0.96 1.57 1.14
C HIS A 159 -0.31 2.23 1.73
N ILE A 160 -1.46 2.16 1.05
CA ILE A 160 -2.76 2.60 1.60
C ILE A 160 -3.03 1.99 2.98
N CYS A 161 -2.64 0.73 3.18
CA CYS A 161 -2.87 -0.02 4.41
C CYS A 161 -2.07 0.53 5.61
N LEU A 162 -1.13 1.45 5.36
CA LEU A 162 -0.28 2.08 6.36
C LEU A 162 -0.75 3.50 6.72
N LEU A 163 -1.76 4.03 6.00
CA LEU A 163 -2.27 5.39 6.20
C LEU A 163 -3.34 5.44 7.29
N ASP A 164 -3.62 6.65 7.81
CA ASP A 164 -4.71 6.88 8.75
C ASP A 164 -6.06 6.75 8.01
N PRO A 165 -6.89 5.77 8.38
CA PRO A 165 -8.18 5.57 7.74
C PRO A 165 -9.16 6.74 7.94
N THR A 166 -9.02 7.53 9.01
CA THR A 166 -9.85 8.72 9.24
C THR A 166 -9.53 9.82 8.22
N GLU A 167 -8.25 9.97 7.88
CA GLU A 167 -7.80 10.90 6.85
C GLU A 167 -8.28 10.42 5.45
N LEU A 168 -8.17 9.11 5.18
CA LEU A 168 -8.67 8.52 3.94
C LEU A 168 -10.18 8.69 3.77
N GLU A 169 -10.96 8.49 4.84
CA GLU A 169 -12.41 8.73 4.84
C GLU A 169 -12.73 10.19 4.48
N SER A 170 -12.02 11.15 5.07
CA SER A 170 -12.23 12.58 4.80
C SER A 170 -11.93 12.94 3.33
N LYS A 171 -10.84 12.38 2.77
CA LYS A 171 -10.52 12.54 1.34
C LYS A 171 -11.58 11.89 0.45
N TYR A 172 -11.97 10.65 0.76
CA TYR A 172 -12.98 9.92 0.02
C TYR A 172 -14.33 10.64 0.03
N GLU A 173 -14.81 11.10 1.18
CA GLU A 173 -16.07 11.82 1.28
C GLU A 173 -16.08 13.09 0.42
N TYR A 174 -14.98 13.83 0.41
CA TYR A 174 -14.85 15.00 -0.45
C TYR A 174 -14.91 14.60 -1.94
N ILE A 175 -14.10 13.63 -2.35
CA ILE A 175 -14.04 13.19 -3.74
C ILE A 175 -15.41 12.64 -4.20
N TYR A 176 -16.04 11.82 -3.38
CA TYR A 176 -17.30 11.17 -3.71
C TYR A 176 -18.49 12.14 -3.72
N PHE A 177 -18.66 12.94 -2.68
CA PHE A 177 -19.84 13.79 -2.55
C PHE A 177 -19.66 15.20 -3.12
N HIS A 178 -18.47 15.78 -3.00
CA HIS A 178 -18.20 17.14 -3.47
C HIS A 178 -17.64 17.18 -4.88
N MET A 179 -16.86 16.19 -5.32
CA MET A 179 -16.44 16.11 -6.73
C MET A 179 -17.45 15.28 -7.55
N GLY A 180 -18.05 14.25 -6.96
CA GLY A 180 -19.04 13.41 -7.64
C GLY A 180 -18.44 12.25 -8.41
N PHE A 181 -17.18 11.88 -8.13
CA PHE A 181 -16.56 10.67 -8.66
C PHE A 181 -17.07 9.44 -7.91
N VAL A 182 -17.29 8.34 -8.62
CA VAL A 182 -17.69 7.07 -8.00
C VAL A 182 -16.47 6.23 -7.60
N SER A 183 -16.68 5.29 -6.68
CA SER A 183 -15.61 4.44 -6.12
C SER A 183 -14.77 3.73 -7.20
N GLU A 184 -15.41 3.19 -8.24
CA GLU A 184 -14.72 2.49 -9.33
C GLU A 184 -13.78 3.40 -10.14
N GLU A 185 -14.16 4.67 -10.36
CA GLU A 185 -13.31 5.66 -11.06
C GLU A 185 -12.13 6.04 -10.19
N LEU A 186 -12.36 6.25 -8.89
CA LEU A 186 -11.34 6.62 -7.94
C LEU A 186 -10.33 5.48 -7.71
N ALA A 187 -10.77 4.22 -7.74
CA ALA A 187 -9.93 3.04 -7.55
C ALA A 187 -8.80 2.90 -8.60
N LYS A 188 -8.94 3.58 -9.75
CA LYS A 188 -7.94 3.61 -10.83
C LYS A 188 -6.82 4.64 -10.56
N SER A 189 -7.12 5.70 -9.82
CA SER A 189 -6.14 6.72 -9.43
C SER A 189 -5.21 6.20 -8.33
N LYS A 190 -3.92 6.53 -8.46
CA LYS A 190 -2.86 6.05 -7.57
C LYS A 190 -2.40 7.06 -6.53
N CYS A 191 -2.67 8.36 -6.74
CA CYS A 191 -2.03 9.41 -5.95
C CYS A 191 -3.02 10.17 -5.04
N TRP A 192 -4.33 9.94 -5.15
CA TRP A 192 -5.32 10.68 -4.35
C TRP A 192 -5.10 10.51 -2.83
N MET A 193 -4.61 9.35 -2.40
CA MET A 193 -4.31 9.07 -0.99
C MET A 193 -3.07 9.79 -0.46
N ASP A 194 -2.13 10.10 -1.36
CA ASP A 194 -0.84 10.74 -1.04
C ASP A 194 -0.96 12.26 -1.01
N LEU A 195 -1.98 12.80 -1.69
CA LEU A 195 -2.33 14.21 -1.58
C LEU A 195 -2.99 14.48 -0.23
N ASP A 196 -2.62 15.58 0.43
CA ASP A 196 -3.39 16.08 1.55
C ASP A 196 -4.78 16.54 1.09
N LEU A 197 -5.73 16.61 2.03
CA LEU A 197 -7.11 16.99 1.72
C LEU A 197 -7.20 18.39 1.09
N PHE A 198 -6.39 19.35 1.50
CA PHE A 198 -6.43 20.71 0.95
C PHE A 198 -5.88 20.75 -0.47
N SER A 199 -4.86 19.96 -0.79
CA SER A 199 -4.38 19.79 -2.17
C SER A 199 -5.48 19.26 -3.09
N ILE A 200 -6.29 18.30 -2.64
CA ILE A 200 -7.46 17.80 -3.39
C ILE A 200 -8.48 18.93 -3.59
N ILE A 201 -8.83 19.64 -2.51
CA ILE A 201 -9.79 20.77 -2.55
C ILE A 201 -9.31 21.88 -3.48
N ASP A 202 -8.04 22.25 -3.42
CA ASP A 202 -7.48 23.35 -4.20
C ASP A 202 -7.41 22.99 -5.68
N ARG A 203 -7.02 21.75 -6.03
CA ARG A 203 -7.08 21.27 -7.41
C ARG A 203 -8.51 21.33 -7.95
N HIS A 204 -9.48 20.82 -7.19
CA HIS A 204 -10.88 20.87 -7.58
C HIS A 204 -11.41 22.31 -7.73
N SER A 205 -11.10 23.18 -6.78
CA SER A 205 -11.53 24.59 -6.76
C SER A 205 -10.96 25.38 -7.94
N LEU A 206 -9.69 25.13 -8.29
CA LEU A 206 -9.09 25.74 -9.48
C LEU A 206 -9.83 25.31 -10.74
N LEU A 207 -10.10 24.01 -10.91
CA LEU A 207 -10.82 23.52 -12.10
C LEU A 207 -12.24 24.07 -12.20
N LEU A 208 -12.94 24.27 -11.07
CA LEU A 208 -14.24 24.95 -11.06
C LEU A 208 -14.11 26.41 -11.53
N LYS A 209 -13.09 27.12 -11.06
CA LYS A 209 -12.87 28.55 -11.41
C LYS A 209 -12.41 28.76 -12.84
N THR A 210 -11.63 27.82 -13.41
CA THR A 210 -11.19 27.86 -14.80
C THR A 210 -12.23 27.26 -15.76
N GLY A 211 -13.35 26.75 -15.24
CA GLY A 211 -14.39 26.11 -16.06
C GLY A 211 -13.89 24.83 -16.73
N LYS A 212 -12.99 24.09 -16.08
CA LYS A 212 -12.53 22.76 -16.49
C LYS A 212 -13.24 21.64 -15.72
N TYR A 213 -13.97 21.98 -14.67
CA TYR A 213 -14.85 21.06 -13.94
C TYR A 213 -16.27 21.60 -13.86
N PHE A 214 -17.26 20.74 -14.08
CA PHE A 214 -18.68 21.07 -14.06
C PHE A 214 -19.47 20.02 -13.29
N TYR A 215 -20.41 20.48 -12.47
CA TYR A 215 -21.44 19.59 -11.95
C TYR A 215 -22.48 19.32 -13.03
N PRO A 216 -22.80 18.06 -13.33
CA PRO A 216 -23.85 17.74 -14.30
C PRO A 216 -25.16 18.41 -13.89
N ASP A 217 -25.71 19.29 -14.74
CA ASP A 217 -27.02 19.89 -14.52
C ASP A 217 -28.10 18.83 -14.76
N PRO A 218 -28.85 18.39 -13.72
CA PRO A 218 -29.90 17.39 -13.88
C PRO A 218 -31.01 17.85 -14.83
N LYS A 219 -31.19 19.16 -15.00
CA LYS A 219 -32.21 19.75 -15.88
C LYS A 219 -31.73 19.93 -17.32
N ARG A 220 -30.42 19.78 -17.57
CA ARG A 220 -29.80 19.95 -18.89
C ARG A 220 -28.75 18.85 -19.15
N PRO A 221 -29.13 17.57 -19.12
CA PRO A 221 -28.20 16.45 -19.30
C PRO A 221 -27.45 16.49 -20.63
N GLN A 222 -28.01 17.12 -21.66
CA GLN A 222 -27.38 17.29 -22.99
C GLN A 222 -26.20 18.27 -23.02
N LEU A 223 -26.01 19.09 -21.97
CA LEU A 223 -24.89 20.04 -21.87
C LEU A 223 -23.72 19.49 -21.04
N LYS A 224 -23.70 18.18 -20.77
CA LYS A 224 -22.66 17.54 -19.97
C LYS A 224 -21.32 17.67 -20.71
N LYS A 225 -20.45 18.56 -20.21
CA LYS A 225 -19.02 18.49 -20.52
C LYS A 225 -18.41 17.36 -19.70
N GLU A 226 -17.49 16.63 -20.31
CA GLU A 226 -16.72 15.61 -19.60
C GLU A 226 -15.72 16.30 -18.68
N ASN A 227 -15.79 15.98 -17.39
CA ASN A 227 -14.78 16.40 -16.43
C ASN A 227 -13.53 15.56 -16.61
N PRO A 228 -12.33 16.09 -16.27
CA PRO A 228 -11.11 15.29 -16.21
C PRO A 228 -11.29 14.09 -15.28
N SER A 229 -10.70 12.94 -15.62
CA SER A 229 -10.75 11.75 -14.78
C SER A 229 -9.99 11.93 -13.45
N PRO A 230 -10.26 11.11 -12.42
CA PRO A 230 -9.49 11.13 -11.18
C PRO A 230 -7.98 10.99 -11.40
N GLU A 231 -7.55 10.15 -12.35
CA GLU A 231 -6.13 9.97 -12.70
C GLU A 231 -5.53 11.28 -13.22
N LEU A 232 -6.23 12.01 -14.10
CA LEU A 232 -5.74 13.31 -14.59
C LEU A 232 -5.69 14.33 -13.45
N ILE A 233 -6.67 14.36 -12.55
CA ILE A 233 -6.71 15.35 -11.48
C ILE A 233 -5.68 15.05 -10.39
N PHE A 234 -5.53 13.79 -9.96
CA PHE A 234 -4.73 13.43 -8.78
C PHE A 234 -3.34 12.90 -9.12
N ASP A 235 -3.22 12.10 -10.17
CA ASP A 235 -1.95 11.43 -10.51
C ASP A 235 -1.04 12.33 -11.35
N THR A 236 -1.57 13.43 -11.90
CA THR A 236 -0.74 14.44 -12.56
C THR A 236 0.11 15.18 -11.51
N PRO A 237 1.44 15.20 -11.67
CA PRO A 237 2.32 15.96 -10.77
C PRO A 237 1.99 17.45 -10.77
N GLU A 238 2.24 18.12 -9.64
CA GLU A 238 1.82 19.51 -9.42
C GLU A 238 2.32 20.47 -10.51
N ASN A 239 3.58 20.33 -10.94
CA ASN A 239 4.19 21.16 -11.98
C ASN A 239 3.55 21.00 -13.37
N LYS A 240 2.76 19.94 -13.58
CA LYS A 240 2.06 19.65 -14.83
C LYS A 240 0.55 19.84 -14.72
N PHE A 241 -0.02 19.73 -13.53
CA PHE A 241 -1.46 19.84 -13.30
C PHE A 241 -2.01 21.18 -13.79
N ALA A 242 -1.35 22.28 -13.45
CA ALA A 242 -1.75 23.64 -13.82
C ALA A 242 -1.94 23.77 -15.34
N ASN A 243 -0.91 23.46 -16.12
CA ASN A 243 -0.94 23.61 -17.57
C ASN A 243 -1.81 22.55 -18.26
N LEU A 244 -1.68 21.27 -17.88
CA LEU A 244 -2.27 20.16 -18.63
C LEU A 244 -3.74 19.90 -18.29
N VAL A 245 -4.18 20.23 -17.08
CA VAL A 245 -5.52 19.90 -16.59
C VAL A 245 -6.33 21.16 -16.35
N ALA A 246 -5.73 22.16 -15.71
CA ALA A 246 -6.43 23.40 -15.37
C ALA A 246 -6.33 24.50 -16.44
N ASP A 247 -5.42 24.37 -17.40
CA ASP A 247 -5.17 25.32 -18.50
C ASP A 247 -4.77 26.72 -17.99
N VAL A 248 -3.89 26.74 -17.00
CA VAL A 248 -3.32 27.95 -16.38
C VAL A 248 -1.82 27.80 -16.22
N GLU A 249 -1.10 28.90 -16.13
CA GLU A 249 0.34 28.88 -15.90
C GLU A 249 0.67 28.34 -14.51
N HIS A 250 1.85 27.75 -14.34
CA HIS A 250 2.29 27.21 -13.05
C HIS A 250 2.35 28.31 -11.96
N GLU A 251 2.73 29.54 -12.33
CA GLU A 251 2.78 30.67 -11.41
C GLU A 251 1.39 31.05 -10.90
N GLU A 252 0.36 31.02 -11.77
CA GLU A 252 -1.03 31.27 -11.38
C GLU A 252 -1.53 30.22 -10.38
N TRP A 253 -1.14 28.96 -10.56
CA TRP A 253 -1.45 27.89 -9.61
C TRP A 253 -0.80 28.12 -8.24
N LEU A 254 0.47 28.52 -8.19
CA LEU A 254 1.17 28.78 -6.93
C LEU A 254 0.52 29.95 -6.17
N ILE A 255 0.18 31.04 -6.88
CA ILE A 255 -0.53 32.18 -6.30
C ILE A 255 -1.92 31.76 -5.80
N PHE A 256 -2.63 30.96 -6.59
CA PHE A 256 -3.97 30.46 -6.23
C PHE A 256 -3.95 29.65 -4.93
N ARG A 257 -2.97 28.75 -4.76
CA ARG A 257 -2.84 27.98 -3.51
C ARG A 257 -2.58 28.87 -2.29
N GLU A 258 -1.68 29.84 -2.41
CA GLU A 258 -1.40 30.78 -1.33
C GLU A 258 -2.66 31.57 -0.95
N LEU A 259 -3.44 32.02 -1.94
CA LEU A 259 -4.72 32.68 -1.70
C LEU A 259 -5.73 31.76 -1.00
N CYS A 260 -5.84 30.50 -1.42
CA CYS A 260 -6.69 29.50 -0.77
C CYS A 260 -6.27 29.27 0.69
N GLU A 261 -4.97 29.15 0.96
CA GLU A 261 -4.45 28.97 2.31
C GLU A 261 -4.74 30.19 3.20
N GLN A 262 -4.52 31.40 2.67
CA GLN A 262 -4.88 32.64 3.37
C GLN A 262 -6.38 32.71 3.68
N GLN A 263 -7.24 32.35 2.72
CA GLN A 263 -8.69 32.31 2.94
C GLN A 263 -9.08 31.32 4.04
N ARG A 264 -8.47 30.13 4.08
CA ARG A 264 -8.70 29.15 5.15
C ARG A 264 -8.30 29.69 6.52
N ARG A 265 -7.12 30.31 6.62
CA ARG A 265 -6.62 30.92 7.87
C ARG A 265 -7.56 32.03 8.39
N LEU A 266 -8.17 32.80 7.49
CA LEU A 266 -9.09 33.89 7.85
C LEU A 266 -10.50 33.40 8.23
N GLN A 267 -10.95 32.26 7.70
CA GLN A 267 -12.31 31.77 7.92
C GLN A 267 -12.52 31.08 9.28
N ASP A 268 -11.45 30.74 10.01
CA ASP A 268 -11.46 30.03 11.31
C ASP A 268 -12.46 28.87 11.37
N LYS A 269 -12.65 28.20 10.24
CA LYS A 269 -13.52 27.02 10.14
C LYS A 269 -12.73 25.81 10.58
N GLN A 270 -13.24 25.12 11.59
CA GLN A 270 -12.69 23.83 12.02
C GLN A 270 -12.82 22.75 10.95
N GLU A 271 -13.84 22.82 10.10
CA GLU A 271 -14.13 21.81 9.08
C GLU A 271 -13.70 22.28 7.68
N PRO A 272 -12.93 21.46 6.94
CA PRO A 272 -12.34 21.83 5.65
C PRO A 272 -13.37 21.92 4.51
N TYR A 273 -14.51 21.25 4.65
CA TYR A 273 -15.63 21.29 3.70
C TYR A 273 -16.97 21.09 4.43
N GLU A 274 -18.08 21.43 3.77
CA GLU A 274 -19.42 21.23 4.34
C GLU A 274 -19.75 19.73 4.41
N LYS A 275 -19.95 19.20 5.63
CA LYS A 275 -20.34 17.80 5.84
C LYS A 275 -21.73 17.53 5.25
N ILE A 276 -21.80 16.52 4.39
CA ILE A 276 -23.04 16.10 3.73
C ILE A 276 -23.97 15.45 4.75
N LYS A 277 -25.20 15.97 4.89
CA LYS A 277 -26.19 15.43 5.84
C LYS A 277 -26.58 14.00 5.45
N PRO A 278 -26.94 13.13 6.42
CA PRO A 278 -27.35 11.74 6.13
C PRO A 278 -28.46 11.61 5.07
N SER A 279 -29.41 12.54 5.05
CA SER A 279 -30.47 12.58 4.04
C SER A 279 -29.96 12.86 2.63
N GLN A 280 -28.94 13.71 2.49
CA GLN A 280 -28.30 14.03 1.22
C GLN A 280 -27.45 12.86 0.72
N ARG A 281 -26.73 12.17 1.62
CA ARG A 281 -25.98 10.94 1.28
C ARG A 281 -26.91 9.89 0.67
N LYS A 282 -28.01 9.58 1.36
CA LYS A 282 -29.02 8.62 0.89
C LYS A 282 -29.67 9.02 -0.43
N ALA A 283 -29.90 10.32 -0.65
CA ALA A 283 -30.44 10.82 -1.91
C ALA A 283 -29.44 10.69 -3.07
N PHE A 284 -28.16 10.94 -2.82
CA PHE A 284 -27.09 10.78 -3.80
C PHE A 284 -26.94 9.30 -4.21
N GLU A 285 -26.88 8.40 -3.24
CA GLU A 285 -26.78 6.95 -3.45
C GLU A 285 -27.96 6.40 -4.27
N ARG A 286 -29.19 6.85 -3.99
CA ARG A 286 -30.38 6.47 -4.76
C ARG A 286 -30.26 6.86 -6.23
N ARG A 287 -29.86 8.10 -6.51
CA ARG A 287 -29.67 8.58 -7.89
C ARG A 287 -28.58 7.80 -8.62
N LEU A 288 -27.52 7.42 -7.91
CA LEU A 288 -26.44 6.63 -8.49
C LEU A 288 -26.90 5.22 -8.82
N LYS A 289 -27.66 4.59 -7.92
CA LYS A 289 -28.26 3.27 -8.14
C LYS A 289 -29.22 3.27 -9.34
N GLU A 290 -30.13 4.23 -9.40
CA GLU A 290 -31.07 4.41 -10.53
C GLU A 290 -30.33 4.57 -11.86
N LYS A 291 -29.22 5.32 -11.88
CA LYS A 291 -28.38 5.46 -13.09
C LYS A 291 -27.73 4.15 -13.52
N ARG A 292 -27.23 3.35 -12.57
CA ARG A 292 -26.63 2.03 -12.88
C ARG A 292 -27.66 1.09 -13.48
N GLU A 293 -28.83 0.97 -12.84
CA GLU A 293 -29.94 0.12 -13.32
C GLU A 293 -30.42 0.54 -14.71
N ASN A 294 -30.50 1.83 -15.00
CA ASN A 294 -30.88 2.32 -16.34
C ASN A 294 -29.83 2.01 -17.41
N MET A 295 -28.53 2.05 -17.08
CA MET A 295 -27.47 1.69 -18.04
C MET A 295 -27.42 0.19 -18.33
N GLU A 296 -27.74 -0.65 -17.34
CA GLU A 296 -27.81 -2.11 -17.53
C GLU A 296 -29.03 -2.53 -18.36
N GLY A 297 -30.18 -1.88 -18.16
CA GLY A 297 -31.40 -2.15 -18.93
C GLY A 297 -31.40 -1.65 -20.39
N GLU A 298 -30.45 -0.80 -20.78
CA GLU A 298 -30.26 -0.36 -22.17
C GLU A 298 -29.38 -1.32 -23.00
N ILE A 299 -28.78 -2.33 -22.36
CA ILE A 299 -27.88 -3.32 -22.99
C ILE A 299 -28.61 -4.66 -23.27
N GLU A 300 -29.84 -4.84 -22.78
CA GLU A 300 -30.73 -5.98 -23.10
C GLU A 300 -31.69 -5.68 -24.27
#